data_AF-A0A1F9PB69-F1
#
_entry.id   AF-A0A1F9PB69-F1
#
_cell.length_a   1.000
_cell.length_b   1.000
_cell.length_c   1.000
_cell.angle_alpha   90.00
_cell.angle_beta   90.00
_cell.angle_gamma   90.00
#
_symmetry.space_group_name_H-M   'P 1'
#
loop_
_entity.id
_entity.type
_entity.pdbx_description
1 polymer ?
#
loop_
_entity_poly.entity_id
_entity_poly.type
_entity_poly.pdbx_seq_one_letter_code
_entity_poly.pdbx_strand_id
1 'polypeptide(L)'
;MIELATTGDELFISGQSGLSIVAHRHYSRIDPEMDTLLVMGGPNARKTCGVPVFEWLRQMAPGVRRMGSVCTVALLLAEAGLLNRDMGITPARYILQLRLEAARKSLEQTDTGIEQIAGDCGFGSVEVLRRSFLRHLGTTPALYRDRFRHSGPGLVRTP
;
A
#
# COMPACT_ATOMS: atom_id res chain seq x y z
N MET A 1 -20.63 -15.29 2.35
CA MET A 1 -19.49 -15.93 3.02
C MET A 1 -18.27 -15.02 2.84
N ILE A 2 -17.40 -14.89 3.84
CA ILE A 2 -16.16 -14.10 3.72
C ILE A 2 -15.01 -15.08 3.53
N GLU A 3 -14.21 -14.88 2.49
CA GLU A 3 -12.98 -15.64 2.27
C GLU A 3 -11.76 -14.70 2.30
N LEU A 4 -10.67 -15.19 2.87
CA LEU A 4 -9.37 -14.52 2.84
C LEU A 4 -8.49 -15.22 1.80
N ALA A 5 -7.91 -14.46 0.88
CA ALA A 5 -6.96 -14.96 -0.09
C ALA A 5 -5.60 -14.28 0.02
N THR A 6 -4.55 -15.01 -0.35
CA THR A 6 -3.16 -14.52 -0.37
C THR A 6 -2.67 -14.37 -1.81
N THR A 7 -1.73 -13.44 -2.01
CA THR A 7 -0.95 -13.32 -3.26
C THR A 7 0.41 -14.00 -3.19
N GLY A 8 0.81 -14.50 -2.02
CA GLY A 8 2.04 -15.28 -1.84
C GLY A 8 1.81 -16.77 -2.05
N ASP A 9 2.88 -17.50 -2.32
CA ASP A 9 2.83 -18.95 -2.55
C ASP A 9 2.34 -19.73 -1.30
N GLU A 10 2.61 -19.19 -0.12
CA GLU A 10 2.14 -19.72 1.15
C GLU A 10 0.82 -19.08 1.58
N LEU A 11 -0.02 -19.88 2.24
CA LEU A 11 -1.28 -19.40 2.84
C LEU A 11 -1.06 -18.58 4.11
N PHE A 12 0.16 -18.52 4.65
CA PHE A 12 0.45 -17.78 5.87
C PHE A 12 0.74 -16.30 5.56
N ILE A 13 -0.02 -15.40 6.19
CA ILE A 13 0.12 -13.95 6.04
C ILE A 13 0.62 -13.39 7.37
N SER A 14 1.83 -12.85 7.37
CA SER A 14 2.40 -12.16 8.53
C SER A 14 1.96 -10.70 8.58
N GLY A 15 1.33 -10.30 9.68
CA GLY A 15 0.98 -8.92 9.97
C GLY A 15 2.14 -8.15 10.61
N GLN A 16 2.09 -6.81 10.54
CA GLN A 16 3.15 -5.95 11.06
C GLN A 16 3.23 -5.92 12.59
N SER A 17 2.19 -6.35 13.30
CA SER A 17 2.14 -6.44 14.76
C SER A 17 2.70 -7.78 15.30
N GLY A 18 3.21 -8.64 14.43
CA GLY A 18 3.58 -10.01 14.79
C GLY A 18 2.41 -10.99 14.82
N LEU A 19 1.17 -10.51 14.66
CA LEU A 19 0.01 -11.38 14.44
C LEU A 19 0.06 -11.97 13.03
N SER A 20 -0.25 -13.25 12.91
CA SER A 20 -0.32 -13.92 11.61
C SER A 20 -1.69 -14.52 11.37
N ILE A 21 -2.09 -14.59 10.09
CA ILE A 21 -3.39 -15.08 9.65
C ILE A 21 -3.16 -16.14 8.57
N VAL A 22 -3.97 -17.20 8.58
CA VAL A 22 -3.98 -18.21 7.53
C VAL A 22 -5.07 -17.87 6.52
N ALA A 23 -4.68 -17.70 5.25
CA ALA A 23 -5.59 -17.54 4.14
C ALA A 23 -6.33 -18.84 3.82
N HIS A 24 -7.55 -18.70 3.33
CA HIS A 24 -8.37 -19.83 2.89
C HIS A 24 -7.80 -20.42 1.59
N ARG A 25 -7.25 -19.58 0.71
CA ARG A 25 -6.72 -19.98 -0.60
C ARG A 25 -5.77 -18.95 -1.21
N HIS A 26 -5.11 -19.36 -2.29
CA HIS A 26 -4.40 -18.45 -3.20
C HIS A 26 -5.39 -17.66 -4.07
N TYR A 27 -5.08 -16.40 -4.40
CA TYR A 27 -6.00 -15.50 -5.13
C TYR A 27 -6.47 -16.04 -6.48
N SER A 28 -5.63 -16.81 -7.17
CA SER A 28 -5.98 -17.41 -8.47
C SER A 28 -7.08 -18.47 -8.40
N ARG A 29 -7.47 -18.90 -7.19
CA ARG A 29 -8.51 -19.91 -6.95
C ARG A 29 -9.80 -19.32 -6.37
N ILE A 30 -9.93 -17.99 -6.34
CA ILE A 30 -11.16 -17.34 -5.89
C ILE A 30 -12.25 -17.52 -6.95
N ASP A 31 -13.48 -17.74 -6.48
CA ASP A 31 -14.67 -17.80 -7.32
C ASP A 31 -14.92 -16.45 -8.03
N PRO A 32 -15.05 -16.41 -9.36
CA PRO A 32 -15.36 -15.18 -10.09
C PRO A 32 -16.73 -14.56 -9.73
N GLU A 33 -17.67 -15.29 -9.11
CA GLU A 33 -19.01 -14.78 -8.76
C GLU A 33 -19.07 -13.98 -7.43
N MET A 34 -17.94 -13.52 -6.91
CA MET A 34 -17.91 -12.79 -5.63
C MET A 34 -18.59 -11.41 -5.73
N ASP A 35 -19.49 -11.09 -4.78
CA ASP A 35 -20.20 -9.80 -4.74
C ASP A 35 -19.30 -8.62 -4.30
N THR A 36 -18.37 -8.87 -3.38
CA THR A 36 -17.53 -7.82 -2.77
C THR A 36 -16.06 -8.25 -2.72
N LEU A 37 -15.17 -7.40 -3.26
CA LEU A 37 -13.71 -7.57 -3.19
C LEU A 37 -13.09 -6.46 -2.33
N LEU A 38 -12.37 -6.86 -1.29
CA LEU A 38 -11.58 -5.95 -0.47
C LEU A 38 -10.10 -6.28 -0.61
N VAL A 39 -9.34 -5.37 -1.23
CA VAL A 39 -7.90 -5.53 -1.37
C VAL A 39 -7.21 -5.05 -0.09
N MET A 40 -6.36 -5.89 0.48
CA MET A 40 -5.60 -5.61 1.70
C MET A 40 -4.12 -5.89 1.48
N GLY A 41 -3.25 -5.17 2.19
CA GLY A 41 -1.82 -5.40 2.11
C GLY A 41 -1.02 -4.38 2.92
N GLY A 42 0.24 -4.71 3.16
CA GLY A 42 1.17 -3.88 3.91
C GLY A 42 1.91 -2.84 3.06
N PRO A 43 2.84 -2.08 3.67
CA PRO A 43 3.65 -1.07 2.98
C PRO A 43 4.41 -1.60 1.76
N ASN A 44 4.68 -2.91 1.73
CA ASN A 44 5.42 -3.58 0.67
C ASN A 44 4.52 -4.25 -0.38
N ALA A 45 3.20 -4.14 -0.28
CA ALA A 45 2.27 -4.87 -1.15
C ALA A 45 2.55 -4.64 -2.64
N ARG A 46 2.95 -3.41 -3.03
CA ARG A 46 3.35 -3.10 -4.41
C ARG A 46 4.54 -3.93 -4.91
N LYS A 47 5.55 -4.17 -4.06
CA LYS A 47 6.71 -4.99 -4.44
C LYS A 47 6.35 -6.47 -4.54
N THR A 48 5.49 -6.92 -3.64
CA THR A 48 5.11 -8.32 -3.54
C THR A 48 4.09 -8.70 -4.61
N CYS A 49 3.25 -7.76 -5.04
CA CYS A 49 2.28 -7.96 -6.11
C CYS A 49 2.92 -7.66 -7.47
N GLY A 50 3.16 -8.72 -8.26
CA GLY A 50 3.62 -8.61 -9.63
C GLY A 50 2.50 -8.34 -10.65
N VAL A 51 2.89 -8.30 -11.92
CA VAL A 51 1.99 -8.20 -13.09
C VAL A 51 0.79 -9.16 -13.00
N PRO A 52 0.92 -10.44 -12.57
CA PRO A 52 -0.20 -11.37 -12.51
C PRO A 52 -1.35 -10.92 -11.60
N VAL A 53 -1.04 -10.26 -10.47
CA VAL A 53 -2.07 -9.78 -9.54
C VAL A 53 -2.84 -8.61 -10.16
N PHE A 54 -2.17 -7.71 -10.88
CA PHE A 54 -2.82 -6.59 -11.55
C PHE A 54 -3.72 -7.04 -12.70
N GLU A 55 -3.28 -8.03 -13.48
CA GLU A 55 -4.09 -8.63 -14.54
C GLU A 55 -5.32 -9.33 -13.97
N TRP A 56 -5.13 -10.11 -12.91
CA TRP A 56 -6.23 -10.77 -12.22
C TRP A 56 -7.25 -9.77 -11.67
N LEU A 57 -6.80 -8.68 -11.03
CA LEU A 57 -7.68 -7.61 -10.54
C LEU A 57 -8.50 -7.01 -11.68
N ARG A 58 -7.88 -6.74 -12.84
CA ARG A 58 -8.58 -6.21 -14.02
C ARG A 58 -9.60 -7.18 -14.59
N GLN A 59 -9.31 -8.49 -14.57
CA GLN A 59 -10.23 -9.51 -15.03
C GLN A 59 -11.43 -9.66 -14.10
N MET A 60 -11.24 -9.57 -12.77
CA MET A 60 -12.33 -9.71 -11.79
C MET A 60 -13.17 -8.47 -11.59
N ALA A 61 -12.60 -7.29 -11.78
CA ALA A 61 -13.29 -6.03 -11.51
C ALA A 61 -14.68 -5.89 -12.14
N PRO A 62 -14.95 -6.32 -13.39
CA PRO A 62 -16.28 -6.20 -13.98
C PRO A 62 -17.36 -7.06 -13.30
N GLY A 63 -16.98 -8.18 -12.68
CA GLY A 63 -17.91 -9.10 -12.02
C GLY A 63 -18.22 -8.73 -10.57
N VAL A 64 -17.39 -7.88 -9.95
CA VAL A 64 -17.52 -7.51 -8.54
C VAL A 64 -18.41 -6.27 -8.40
N ARG A 65 -19.51 -6.39 -7.65
CA ARG A 65 -20.43 -5.27 -7.40
C ARG A 65 -19.83 -4.20 -6.49
N ARG A 66 -19.02 -4.59 -5.50
CA ARG A 66 -18.41 -3.67 -4.52
C ARG A 66 -16.91 -3.91 -4.39
N MET A 67 -16.10 -2.90 -4.69
CA MET A 67 -14.65 -2.98 -4.55
C MET A 67 -14.13 -1.93 -3.57
N GLY A 68 -13.23 -2.34 -2.68
CA GLY A 68 -12.59 -1.46 -1.70
C GLY A 68 -11.11 -1.80 -1.49
N SER A 69 -10.41 -0.91 -0.79
CA SER A 69 -9.01 -1.11 -0.39
C SER A 69 -8.70 -0.39 0.92
N VAL A 70 -7.66 -0.84 1.63
CA VAL A 70 -7.22 -0.22 2.90
C VAL A 70 -5.90 0.53 2.72
N CYS A 71 -5.93 1.83 3.04
CA CYS A 71 -4.83 2.82 2.99
C CYS A 71 -3.85 2.66 1.81
N THR A 72 -2.79 1.87 1.96
CA THR A 72 -1.67 1.78 1.01
C THR A 72 -2.01 0.98 -0.24
N VAL A 73 -2.88 -0.02 -0.16
CA VAL A 73 -3.21 -0.89 -1.31
C VAL A 73 -4.22 -0.27 -2.27
N ALA A 74 -4.77 0.90 -1.94
CA ALA A 74 -5.50 1.71 -2.92
C ALA A 74 -4.62 2.04 -4.14
N LEU A 75 -3.30 2.07 -3.97
CA LEU A 75 -2.35 2.22 -5.06
C LEU A 75 -2.41 1.05 -6.05
N LEU A 76 -2.67 -0.18 -5.58
CA LEU A 76 -2.79 -1.34 -6.45
C LEU A 76 -4.03 -1.22 -7.36
N LEU A 77 -5.16 -0.81 -6.79
CA LEU A 77 -6.36 -0.53 -7.57
C LEU A 77 -6.12 0.62 -8.55
N ALA A 78 -5.38 1.64 -8.14
CA ALA A 78 -5.01 2.76 -9.00
C ALA A 78 -4.16 2.35 -10.20
N GLU A 79 -3.14 1.54 -9.97
CA GLU A 79 -2.23 1.04 -11.01
C GLU A 79 -2.92 0.02 -11.92
N ALA A 80 -3.87 -0.75 -11.38
CA ALA A 80 -4.79 -1.56 -12.17
C ALA A 80 -5.77 -0.71 -13.02
N GLY A 81 -5.89 0.60 -12.77
CA GLY A 81 -6.83 1.48 -13.46
C GLY A 81 -8.26 1.36 -12.97
N LEU A 82 -8.46 0.82 -11.77
CA LEU A 82 -9.76 0.47 -11.17
C LEU A 82 -10.29 1.52 -10.20
N LEU A 83 -9.76 2.73 -10.23
CA LEU A 83 -10.28 3.83 -9.42
C LEU A 83 -11.41 4.56 -10.13
N ASN A 84 -12.52 4.73 -9.41
CA ASN A 84 -13.63 5.54 -9.88
C ASN A 84 -13.25 7.02 -10.04
N ARG A 85 -13.73 7.62 -11.12
CA ARG A 85 -13.46 9.02 -11.48
C ARG A 85 -14.30 10.04 -10.69
N ASP A 86 -15.28 9.58 -9.91
CA ASP A 86 -16.24 10.44 -9.21
C ASP A 86 -15.66 11.17 -7.98
N MET A 87 -14.36 10.99 -7.68
CA MET A 87 -13.72 11.61 -6.51
C MET A 87 -13.40 13.11 -6.68
N GLY A 88 -13.77 13.74 -7.79
CA GLY A 88 -13.49 15.17 -8.04
C GLY A 88 -11.99 15.52 -8.17
N ILE A 89 -11.12 14.52 -8.19
CA ILE A 89 -9.67 14.63 -8.38
C ILE A 89 -9.24 13.72 -9.51
N THR A 90 -8.17 14.11 -10.21
CA THR A 90 -7.64 13.26 -11.29
C THR A 90 -7.02 11.98 -10.70
N PRO A 91 -7.10 10.84 -11.40
CA PRO A 91 -6.47 9.59 -10.95
C PRO A 91 -4.99 9.77 -10.62
N ALA A 92 -4.26 10.56 -11.41
CA ALA A 92 -2.84 10.86 -11.15
C ALA A 92 -2.61 11.60 -9.82
N ARG A 93 -3.49 12.56 -9.47
CA ARG A 93 -3.39 13.29 -8.21
C ARG A 93 -3.70 12.38 -7.01
N TYR A 94 -4.70 11.52 -7.15
CA TYR A 94 -5.02 10.54 -6.11
C TYR A 94 -3.89 9.53 -5.90
N ILE A 95 -3.32 8.99 -6.99
CA ILE A 95 -2.13 8.13 -6.92
C ILE A 95 -1.01 8.83 -6.16
N LEU A 96 -0.69 10.07 -6.49
CA LEU A 96 0.35 10.82 -5.81
C LEU A 96 0.08 10.99 -4.31
N GLN A 97 -1.17 11.27 -3.92
CA GLN A 97 -1.56 11.35 -2.51
C GLN A 97 -1.33 10.03 -1.77
N LEU A 98 -1.76 8.90 -2.36
CA LEU A 98 -1.53 7.58 -1.79
C LEU A 98 -0.04 7.25 -1.66
N ARG A 99 0.77 7.59 -2.66
CA ARG A 99 2.24 7.40 -2.61
C ARG A 99 2.87 8.21 -1.49
N LEU A 100 2.44 9.46 -1.30
CA LEU A 100 2.92 10.34 -0.23
C LEU A 100 2.53 9.79 1.15
N GLU A 101 1.29 9.32 1.31
CA GLU A 101 0.81 8.72 2.56
C GLU A 101 1.58 7.44 2.90
N ALA A 102 1.78 6.56 1.92
CA ALA A 102 2.59 5.36 2.08
C ALA A 102 4.03 5.69 2.48
N ALA A 103 4.66 6.69 1.84
CA ALA A 103 6.00 7.11 2.18
C ALA A 103 6.08 7.71 3.60
N ARG A 104 5.12 8.53 4.01
CA ARG A 104 5.05 9.06 5.38
C ARG A 104 4.97 7.94 6.41
N LYS A 105 4.05 7.00 6.20
CA LYS A 105 3.87 5.84 7.08
C LYS A 105 5.15 5.01 7.19
N SER A 106 5.83 4.74 6.08
CA SER A 106 7.13 4.04 6.10
C SER A 106 8.23 4.84 6.83
N LEU A 107 8.28 6.16 6.66
CA LEU A 107 9.24 7.02 7.37
C LEU A 107 9.01 7.03 8.88
N GLU A 108 7.76 6.89 9.32
CA GLU A 108 7.33 6.89 10.73
C GLU A 108 7.48 5.52 11.41
N GLN A 109 7.24 4.43 10.67
CA GLN A 109 7.10 3.10 11.24
C GLN A 109 8.32 2.20 11.02
N THR A 110 9.24 2.59 10.13
CA THR A 110 10.41 1.76 9.81
C THR A 110 11.70 2.57 9.69
N ASP A 111 12.81 1.86 9.86
CA ASP A 111 14.17 2.40 9.67
C ASP A 111 14.67 2.25 8.22
N THR A 112 13.79 1.90 7.28
CA THR A 112 14.11 1.66 5.88
C THR A 112 14.79 2.88 5.23
N GLY A 113 15.82 2.69 4.41
CA GLY A 113 16.51 3.78 3.71
C GLY A 113 15.58 4.60 2.79
N ILE A 114 15.85 5.90 2.62
CA ILE A 114 15.02 6.81 1.80
C ILE A 114 14.93 6.35 0.34
N GLU A 115 16.03 5.83 -0.21
CA GLU A 115 16.08 5.26 -1.56
C GLU A 115 15.13 4.08 -1.72
N GLN A 116 15.16 3.17 -0.74
CA GLN A 116 14.26 2.04 -0.73
C GLN A 116 12.80 2.50 -0.63
N ILE A 117 12.49 3.44 0.27
CA ILE A 117 11.13 4.00 0.38
C ILE A 117 10.65 4.63 -0.93
N ALA A 118 11.52 5.32 -1.66
CA ALA A 118 11.17 5.91 -2.95
C ALA A 118 10.76 4.85 -3.98
N GLY A 119 11.46 3.71 -4.01
CA GLY A 119 11.11 2.56 -4.84
C GLY A 119 9.78 1.93 -4.42
N ASP A 120 9.62 1.67 -3.13
CA ASP A 120 8.50 0.91 -2.55
C ASP A 120 7.19 1.68 -2.71
N CYS A 121 7.26 3.01 -2.59
CA CYS A 121 6.10 3.88 -2.74
C CYS A 121 5.90 4.35 -4.18
N GLY A 122 6.75 3.96 -5.14
CA GLY A 122 6.51 4.24 -6.56
C GLY A 122 6.88 5.62 -7.06
N PHE A 123 7.80 6.32 -6.40
CA PHE A 123 8.30 7.61 -6.88
C PHE A 123 9.35 7.46 -7.98
N GLY A 124 9.92 6.27 -8.17
CA GLY A 124 10.91 5.98 -9.20
C GLY A 124 12.32 6.49 -8.88
N SER A 125 12.47 7.54 -8.07
CA SER A 125 13.75 7.99 -7.53
C SER A 125 13.62 8.82 -6.26
N VAL A 126 14.72 8.94 -5.51
CA VAL A 126 14.84 9.81 -4.32
C VAL A 126 14.54 11.27 -4.67
N GLU A 127 14.99 11.74 -5.83
CA GLU A 127 14.75 13.12 -6.27
C GLU A 127 13.28 13.42 -6.53
N VAL A 128 12.54 12.47 -7.10
CA VAL A 128 11.09 12.61 -7.31
C VAL A 128 10.35 12.56 -5.98
N LEU A 129 10.73 11.67 -5.07
CA LEU A 129 10.20 11.62 -3.70
C LEU A 129 10.44 12.94 -2.97
N ARG A 130 11.68 13.46 -2.98
CA ARG A 130 12.06 14.71 -2.33
C ARG A 130 11.26 15.89 -2.88
N ARG A 131 11.17 16.03 -4.21
CA ARG A 131 10.38 17.09 -4.84
C ARG A 131 8.89 17.01 -4.47
N SER A 132 8.34 15.80 -4.41
CA SER A 132 6.94 15.58 -4.00
C SER A 132 6.71 15.98 -2.54
N PHE A 133 7.61 15.58 -1.64
CA PHE A 133 7.56 15.97 -0.23
C PHE A 133 7.66 17.48 -0.03
N LEU A 134 8.60 18.14 -0.72
CA LEU A 134 8.73 19.59 -0.63
C LEU A 134 7.47 20.30 -1.13
N ARG A 135 6.92 19.86 -2.26
CA ARG A 135 5.73 20.47 -2.87
C ARG A 135 4.47 20.31 -2.02
N HIS A 136 4.28 19.14 -1.40
CA HIS A 136 3.01 18.79 -0.75
C HIS A 136 3.05 18.83 0.77
N LEU A 137 4.22 18.71 1.39
CA LEU A 137 4.39 18.65 2.84
C LEU A 137 5.37 19.71 3.38
N GLY A 138 6.00 20.51 2.50
CA GLY A 138 6.90 21.60 2.91
C GLY A 138 8.19 21.15 3.61
N THR A 139 8.57 19.88 3.49
CA THR A 139 9.77 19.32 4.13
C THR A 139 10.43 18.26 3.23
N THR A 140 11.63 17.81 3.58
CA THR A 140 12.28 16.67 2.93
C THR A 140 11.93 15.36 3.65
N PRO A 141 12.01 14.19 2.98
CA PRO A 141 11.79 12.89 3.62
C PRO A 141 12.70 12.66 4.85
N ALA A 142 13.97 13.06 4.75
CA ALA A 142 14.93 12.91 5.83
C ALA A 142 14.55 13.76 7.05
N LEU A 143 14.24 15.04 6.86
CA LEU A 143 13.81 15.93 7.94
C LEU A 143 12.44 15.53 8.50
N TYR A 144 11.54 15.00 7.66
CA TYR A 144 10.26 14.46 8.11
C TYR A 144 10.47 13.31 9.11
N ARG A 145 11.28 12.31 8.73
CA ARG A 145 11.63 11.19 9.62
C ARG A 145 12.26 11.68 10.92
N ASP A 146 13.20 12.60 10.82
CA ASP A 146 13.90 13.14 11.97
C ASP A 146 12.93 13.79 12.98
N ARG A 147 12.02 14.65 12.52
CA ARG A 147 11.01 15.28 13.37
C ARG A 147 10.10 14.28 14.09
N PHE A 148 9.66 13.23 13.39
CA PHE A 148 8.79 12.21 13.98
C PHE A 148 9.52 11.31 14.97
N ARG A 149 10.81 11.02 14.73
CA ARG A 149 11.65 10.32 15.72
C ARG A 149 11.83 11.13 16.99
N HIS A 150 11.98 12.45 16.88
CA HIS A 150 12.09 13.35 18.02
C HIS A 150 10.74 13.65 18.71
N SER A 151 9.61 13.26 18.11
CA SER A 151 8.25 13.47 18.65
C SER A 151 7.54 12.17 19.07
N GLY A 152 8.20 11.00 18.98
CA GLY A 152 7.66 9.72 19.44
C GLY A 152 7.73 9.58 20.98
N PRO A 153 6.77 8.88 21.63
CA PRO A 153 6.71 8.76 23.08
C PRO A 153 8.00 8.15 23.60
N GLY A 154 8.55 8.73 24.68
CA GLY A 154 9.76 8.26 25.33
C GLY A 154 9.72 6.74 25.53
N LEU A 155 10.55 6.03 24.77
CA LEU A 155 10.85 4.63 25.00
C LEU A 155 11.45 4.54 26.40
N VAL A 156 10.68 3.97 27.33
CA VAL A 156 11.19 3.44 28.59
C VAL A 156 12.30 2.46 28.24
N ARG A 157 13.54 2.90 28.45
CA ARG A 157 14.69 2.01 28.56
C ARG A 157 14.63 1.40 29.95
N THR A 158 14.15 0.16 30.06
CA THR A 158 14.40 -0.64 31.26
C THR A 158 15.83 -1.19 31.23
N PRO A 159 16.49 -1.28 32.41
CA PRO A 159 17.92 -1.56 32.55
C PRO A 159 18.31 -2.98 32.18
#